data_AF-A0A7Y0DQS8-F1
#
_entry.id   AF-A0A7Y0DQS8-F1
#
_cell.length_a   1.000
_cell.length_b   1.000
_cell.length_c   1.000
_cell.angle_alpha   90.00
_cell.angle_beta   90.00
_cell.angle_gamma   90.00
#
_symmetry.space_group_name_H-M   'P 1'
#
loop_
_entity.id
_entity.type
_entity.pdbx_description
1 polymer ?
#
loop_
_entity_poly.entity_id
_entity_poly.type
_entity_poly.pdbx_seq_one_letter_code
_entity_poly.pdbx_strand_id
1 'polypeptide(L)'
;MIKNKFKKLIVLSITSITFVYLSTLLYSMSKMTTDEMVMCSAGDGGFYISSNICEIYMKRFKSDSTNIEELSYGGIEVILNLSSDKKYELAEFFISKGLNVNAINQYQSQFGYDLPPVQSAILDNDLKKVNFLILHGANIMAKSKSTGNLTSLEFAKSLQEKEKNIDRSLIITALSEHEKHITNH
;
A
#
# COMPACT_ATOMS: atom_id res chain seq x y z
N MET A 1 4.55 -49.45 -30.95
CA MET A 1 4.03 -48.21 -31.58
C MET A 1 2.88 -47.55 -30.79
N ILE A 2 1.89 -48.32 -30.29
CA ILE A 2 0.71 -47.80 -29.56
C ILE A 2 1.07 -47.04 -28.27
N LYS A 3 2.00 -47.57 -27.46
CA LYS A 3 2.47 -46.93 -26.21
C LYS A 3 3.08 -45.53 -26.42
N ASN A 4 3.67 -45.28 -27.60
CA ASN A 4 4.27 -43.98 -27.93
C ASN A 4 3.23 -42.96 -28.39
N LYS A 5 2.19 -43.41 -29.14
CA LYS A 5 1.03 -42.58 -29.51
C LYS A 5 0.21 -42.17 -28.28
N PHE A 6 0.00 -43.10 -27.33
CA PHE A 6 -0.71 -42.82 -26.09
C PHE A 6 0.03 -41.82 -25.19
N LYS A 7 1.35 -41.98 -25.03
CA LYS A 7 2.19 -40.98 -24.34
C LYS A 7 2.12 -39.60 -24.99
N LYS A 8 2.18 -39.54 -26.33
CA LYS A 8 2.05 -38.27 -27.07
C LYS A 8 0.69 -37.61 -26.85
N LEU A 9 -0.38 -38.39 -26.81
CA LEU A 9 -1.74 -37.90 -26.53
C LEU A 9 -1.85 -37.34 -25.10
N ILE A 10 -1.31 -38.05 -24.10
CA ILE A 10 -1.28 -37.56 -22.70
C ILE A 10 -0.50 -36.24 -22.60
N VAL A 11 0.68 -36.15 -23.22
CA VAL A 11 1.48 -34.92 -23.20
C VAL A 11 0.70 -33.77 -23.82
N LEU A 12 0.07 -33.98 -24.98
CA LEU A 12 -0.77 -32.97 -25.64
C LEU A 12 -1.92 -32.51 -24.74
N SER A 13 -2.63 -33.45 -24.11
CA SER A 13 -3.71 -33.13 -23.18
C SER A 13 -3.23 -32.31 -21.97
N ILE A 14 -2.12 -32.71 -21.34
CA ILE A 14 -1.54 -31.97 -20.21
C ILE A 14 -1.14 -30.56 -20.66
N THR A 15 -0.46 -30.43 -21.80
CA THR A 15 -0.05 -29.11 -22.32
C THR A 15 -1.26 -28.21 -22.57
N SER A 16 -2.34 -28.73 -23.16
CA SER A 16 -3.56 -27.96 -23.39
C SER A 16 -4.21 -27.52 -22.08
N ILE A 17 -4.30 -28.39 -21.08
CA ILE A 17 -4.85 -28.05 -19.75
C ILE A 17 -4.00 -26.96 -19.09
N THR A 18 -2.67 -27.08 -19.14
CA THR A 18 -1.78 -26.05 -18.56
C THR A 18 -1.92 -24.71 -19.28
N PHE A 19 -2.10 -24.71 -20.60
CA PHE A 19 -2.29 -23.48 -21.37
C PHE A 19 -3.61 -22.80 -21.03
N VAL A 20 -4.70 -23.56 -20.91
CA VAL A 20 -6.01 -23.04 -20.47
C VAL A 20 -5.90 -22.46 -19.07
N TYR A 21 -5.28 -23.18 -18.13
CA TYR A 21 -5.07 -22.71 -16.76
C TYR A 21 -4.29 -21.38 -16.72
N LEU A 22 -3.14 -21.30 -17.40
CA LEU A 22 -2.36 -20.06 -17.49
C LEU A 22 -3.15 -18.91 -18.12
N SER A 23 -3.93 -19.19 -19.17
CA SER A 23 -4.79 -18.20 -19.82
C SER A 23 -5.86 -17.67 -18.87
N THR A 24 -6.48 -18.55 -18.07
CA THR A 24 -7.48 -18.15 -17.06
C THR A 24 -6.87 -17.30 -15.94
N LEU A 25 -5.66 -17.63 -15.48
CA LEU A 25 -4.94 -16.82 -14.48
C LEU A 25 -4.62 -15.42 -15.03
N LEU A 26 -4.08 -15.34 -16.25
CA LEU A 26 -3.77 -14.07 -16.90
C LEU A 26 -5.02 -13.23 -17.12
N TYR A 27 -6.11 -13.85 -17.55
CA TYR A 27 -7.40 -13.17 -17.70
C TYR A 27 -7.89 -12.61 -16.36
N SER A 28 -7.86 -13.40 -15.30
CA SER A 28 -8.24 -12.96 -13.95
C SER A 28 -7.43 -11.74 -13.51
N MET A 29 -6.10 -11.80 -13.64
CA MET A 29 -5.22 -10.67 -13.28
C MET A 29 -5.45 -9.42 -14.14
N SER A 30 -5.78 -9.60 -15.42
CA SER A 30 -6.07 -8.47 -16.32
C SER A 30 -7.31 -7.66 -15.89
N LYS A 31 -8.25 -8.32 -15.20
CA LYS A 31 -9.49 -7.73 -14.72
C LYS A 31 -9.40 -7.14 -13.31
N MET A 32 -8.34 -7.44 -12.57
CA MET A 32 -8.12 -6.89 -11.24
C MET A 32 -7.81 -5.39 -11.30
N THR A 33 -8.34 -4.67 -10.32
CA THR A 33 -7.97 -3.26 -10.05
C THR A 33 -6.51 -3.17 -9.62
N THR A 34 -5.95 -1.97 -9.65
CA THR A 34 -4.59 -1.76 -9.14
C THR A 34 -4.51 -2.08 -7.65
N ASP A 35 -5.52 -1.70 -6.86
CA ASP A 35 -5.61 -2.01 -5.43
C ASP A 35 -5.66 -3.51 -5.14
N GLU A 36 -6.47 -4.26 -5.89
CA GLU A 36 -6.54 -5.73 -5.79
C GLU A 36 -5.20 -6.38 -6.14
N MET A 37 -4.50 -5.83 -7.14
CA MET A 37 -3.20 -6.33 -7.53
C MET A 37 -2.15 -6.08 -6.45
N VAL A 38 -2.18 -4.90 -5.80
CA VAL A 38 -1.33 -4.58 -4.65
C VAL A 38 -1.61 -5.54 -3.50
N MET A 39 -2.88 -5.75 -3.14
CA MET A 39 -3.29 -6.70 -2.10
C MET A 39 -2.80 -8.13 -2.42
N CYS A 40 -3.05 -8.61 -3.64
CA CYS A 40 -2.56 -9.92 -4.06
C CYS A 40 -1.04 -10.03 -3.99
N SER A 41 -0.32 -9.00 -4.44
CA SER A 41 1.16 -8.97 -4.40
C SER A 41 1.72 -9.04 -2.98
N ALA A 42 1.00 -8.46 -2.00
CA ALA A 42 1.34 -8.55 -0.59
C ALA A 42 1.00 -9.92 0.04
N GLY A 43 0.18 -10.73 -0.62
CA GLY A 43 -0.39 -11.97 -0.06
C GLY A 43 -1.68 -11.75 0.74
N ASP A 44 -2.29 -10.58 0.61
CA ASP A 44 -3.55 -10.20 1.25
C ASP A 44 -4.75 -10.46 0.32
N GLY A 45 -5.98 -10.32 0.83
CA GLY A 45 -7.22 -10.38 0.02
C GLY A 45 -7.70 -11.79 -0.36
N GLY A 46 -6.95 -12.85 -0.05
CA GLY A 46 -7.42 -14.23 -0.21
C GLY A 46 -7.50 -14.71 -1.66
N PHE A 47 -6.72 -14.12 -2.56
CA PHE A 47 -6.68 -14.53 -3.96
C PHE A 47 -6.08 -15.93 -4.14
N TYR A 48 -6.58 -16.70 -5.10
CA TYR A 48 -6.03 -18.02 -5.47
C TYR A 48 -4.69 -17.92 -6.24
N ILE A 49 -4.27 -16.71 -6.59
CA ILE A 49 -3.05 -16.45 -7.36
C ILE A 49 -1.89 -16.24 -6.40
N SER A 50 -0.72 -16.83 -6.72
CA SER A 50 0.49 -16.62 -5.91
C SER A 50 0.87 -15.15 -5.85
N SER A 51 1.19 -14.65 -4.65
CA SER A 51 1.59 -13.26 -4.43
C SER A 51 2.77 -12.82 -5.30
N ASN A 52 3.76 -13.69 -5.49
CA ASN A 52 4.90 -13.41 -6.37
C ASN A 52 4.48 -13.26 -7.85
N ILE A 53 3.47 -14.01 -8.30
CA ILE A 53 2.96 -13.90 -9.67
C ILE A 53 2.20 -12.58 -9.83
N CYS A 54 1.35 -12.23 -8.86
CA CYS A 54 0.69 -10.93 -8.83
C CYS A 54 1.70 -9.79 -8.84
N GLU A 55 2.76 -9.88 -8.04
CA GLU A 55 3.80 -8.85 -7.98
C GLU A 55 4.53 -8.67 -9.32
N ILE A 56 4.91 -9.78 -9.97
CA ILE A 56 5.53 -9.74 -11.31
C ILE A 56 4.57 -9.13 -12.33
N TYR A 57 3.31 -9.55 -12.31
CA TYR A 57 2.29 -9.03 -13.22
C TYR A 57 2.06 -7.53 -13.00
N MET A 58 1.93 -7.12 -11.74
CA MET A 58 1.76 -5.73 -11.32
C MET A 58 2.91 -4.85 -11.79
N LYS A 59 4.14 -5.22 -11.44
CA LYS A 59 5.34 -4.46 -11.78
C LYS A 59 5.52 -4.32 -13.29
N ARG A 60 5.06 -5.31 -14.08
CA ARG A 60 5.20 -5.32 -15.54
C ARG A 60 4.06 -4.66 -16.32
N PHE A 61 2.82 -4.79 -15.84
CA PHE A 61 1.62 -4.43 -16.62
C PHE A 61 0.68 -3.45 -15.91
N LYS A 62 0.90 -3.16 -14.61
CA LYS A 62 0.06 -2.27 -13.80
C LYS A 62 0.88 -1.21 -13.06
N SER A 63 1.95 -0.71 -13.68
CA SER A 63 2.88 0.25 -13.08
C SER A 63 3.14 1.49 -13.93
N ASP A 64 2.28 1.70 -14.94
CA ASP A 64 2.28 2.93 -15.73
C ASP A 64 1.46 4.03 -15.04
N SER A 65 1.51 5.24 -15.59
CA SER A 65 0.86 6.41 -15.01
C SER A 65 -0.65 6.25 -14.79
N THR A 66 -1.34 5.48 -15.64
CA THR A 66 -2.79 5.27 -15.51
C THR A 66 -3.12 4.42 -14.28
N ASN A 67 -2.29 3.44 -13.97
CA ASN A 67 -2.45 2.62 -12.77
C ASN A 67 -2.04 3.38 -11.50
N ILE A 68 -1.05 4.28 -11.58
CA ILE A 68 -0.72 5.17 -10.46
C ILE A 68 -1.90 6.09 -10.14
N GLU A 69 -2.60 6.61 -11.15
CA GLU A 69 -3.78 7.45 -10.95
C GLU A 69 -4.92 6.69 -10.26
N GLU A 70 -5.18 5.44 -10.66
CA GLU A 70 -6.16 4.58 -9.99
C GLU A 70 -5.83 4.39 -8.50
N LEU A 71 -4.59 4.00 -8.19
CA LEU A 71 -4.11 3.81 -6.82
C LEU A 71 -4.08 5.11 -6.01
N SER A 72 -3.96 6.26 -6.68
CA SER A 72 -3.97 7.58 -6.03
C SER A 72 -5.31 7.92 -5.40
N TYR A 73 -6.40 7.23 -5.77
CA TYR A 73 -7.69 7.38 -5.11
C TYR A 73 -7.63 6.93 -3.64
N GLY A 74 -7.03 5.77 -3.38
CA GLY A 74 -6.77 5.31 -2.01
C GLY A 74 -5.53 5.94 -1.36
N GLY A 75 -4.61 6.44 -2.19
CA GLY A 75 -3.33 6.99 -1.75
C GLY A 75 -2.40 5.91 -1.19
N ILE A 76 -1.29 6.35 -0.60
CA ILE A 76 -0.26 5.45 -0.03
C ILE A 76 -0.80 4.58 1.11
N GLU A 77 -1.88 5.01 1.77
CA GLU A 77 -2.48 4.35 2.92
C GLU A 77 -3.05 2.96 2.56
N VAL A 78 -3.63 2.79 1.36
CA VAL A 78 -4.10 1.47 0.87
C VAL A 78 -2.98 0.44 0.89
N ILE A 79 -1.75 0.86 0.60
CA ILE A 79 -0.58 -0.01 0.64
C ILE A 79 -0.12 -0.22 2.09
N LEU A 80 0.06 0.85 2.86
CA LEU A 80 0.64 0.77 4.21
C LEU A 80 -0.28 0.10 5.25
N ASN A 81 -1.57 -0.07 4.95
CA ASN A 81 -2.52 -0.80 5.79
C ASN A 81 -2.58 -2.31 5.51
N LEU A 82 -1.83 -2.81 4.54
CA LEU A 82 -1.70 -4.24 4.31
C LEU A 82 -1.06 -4.95 5.52
N SER A 83 -1.36 -6.23 5.67
CA SER A 83 -0.92 -7.05 6.80
C SER A 83 0.54 -7.46 6.69
N SER A 84 1.01 -7.65 5.45
CA SER A 84 2.36 -8.10 5.14
C SER A 84 3.38 -6.96 5.20
N ASP A 85 4.57 -7.23 5.75
CA ASP A 85 5.70 -6.28 5.74
C ASP A 85 6.15 -5.89 4.32
N LYS A 86 5.77 -6.68 3.31
CA LYS A 86 6.00 -6.35 1.89
C LYS A 86 5.36 -5.02 1.49
N LYS A 87 4.37 -4.53 2.24
CA LYS A 87 3.77 -3.22 2.03
C LYS A 87 4.78 -2.08 1.89
N TYR A 88 5.89 -2.12 2.63
CA TYR A 88 6.92 -1.10 2.54
C TYR A 88 7.68 -1.18 1.21
N GLU A 89 7.98 -2.39 0.72
CA GLU A 89 8.59 -2.58 -0.61
C GLU A 89 7.65 -2.14 -1.74
N LEU A 90 6.35 -2.45 -1.62
CA LEU A 90 5.35 -2.02 -2.59
C LEU A 90 5.20 -0.48 -2.55
N ALA A 91 5.14 0.11 -1.36
CA ALA A 91 5.07 1.55 -1.18
C ALA A 91 6.27 2.26 -1.82
N GLU A 92 7.50 1.79 -1.57
CA GLU A 92 8.73 2.26 -2.22
C GLU A 92 8.62 2.21 -3.75
N PHE A 93 8.18 1.06 -4.27
CA PHE A 93 8.00 0.88 -5.70
C PHE A 93 7.03 1.92 -6.28
N PHE A 94 5.86 2.12 -5.68
CA PHE A 94 4.87 3.05 -6.21
C PHE A 94 5.24 4.52 -6.00
N ILE A 95 5.90 4.88 -4.91
CA ILE A 95 6.48 6.22 -4.70
C ILE A 95 7.52 6.51 -5.80
N SER A 96 8.38 5.53 -6.14
CA SER A 96 9.34 5.68 -7.24
C SER A 96 8.69 5.86 -8.62
N LYS A 97 7.40 5.49 -8.75
CA LYS A 97 6.57 5.70 -9.94
C LYS A 97 5.74 6.98 -9.90
N GLY A 98 5.86 7.77 -8.83
CA GLY A 98 5.18 9.06 -8.68
C GLY A 98 3.93 9.04 -7.81
N LEU A 99 3.65 7.95 -7.07
CA LEU A 99 2.57 7.95 -6.09
C LEU A 99 2.88 8.98 -4.99
N ASN A 100 1.95 9.92 -4.79
CA ASN A 100 2.12 10.99 -3.82
C ASN A 100 1.96 10.47 -2.38
N VAL A 101 3.04 10.50 -1.60
CA VAL A 101 3.08 10.11 -0.18
C VAL A 101 2.11 10.91 0.71
N ASN A 102 1.71 12.11 0.26
CA ASN A 102 0.82 13.02 0.96
C ASN A 102 -0.63 12.95 0.48
N ALA A 103 -0.94 12.09 -0.50
CA ALA A 103 -2.30 11.97 -1.02
C ALA A 103 -3.24 11.49 0.09
N ILE A 104 -4.31 12.25 0.31
CA ILE A 104 -5.39 11.87 1.24
C ILE A 104 -6.20 10.77 0.58
N ASN A 105 -6.50 9.74 1.37
CA ASN A 105 -7.33 8.62 0.96
C ASN A 105 -8.76 9.07 0.67
N GLN A 106 -9.15 9.06 -0.60
CA GLN A 106 -10.46 9.52 -1.05
C GLN A 106 -11.60 8.58 -0.60
N TYR A 107 -11.31 7.30 -0.33
CA TYR A 107 -12.28 6.39 0.31
C TYR A 107 -12.65 6.86 1.72
N GLN A 108 -11.80 7.62 2.40
CA GLN A 108 -12.11 8.23 3.68
C GLN A 108 -12.74 9.62 3.50
N SER A 109 -12.31 10.39 2.51
CA SER A 109 -12.86 11.73 2.22
C SER A 109 -14.32 11.76 1.85
N GLN A 110 -14.85 10.70 1.22
CA GLN A 110 -16.30 10.56 1.02
C GLN A 110 -17.11 10.54 2.33
N PHE A 111 -16.49 10.21 3.47
CA PHE A 111 -17.11 10.26 4.80
C PHE A 111 -16.79 11.55 5.57
N GLY A 112 -16.16 12.53 4.91
CA GLY A 112 -15.79 13.82 5.49
C GLY A 112 -14.42 13.83 6.18
N TYR A 113 -13.62 12.77 6.05
CA TYR A 113 -12.27 12.72 6.62
C TYR A 113 -11.21 13.29 5.64
N ASP A 114 -10.35 14.15 6.16
CA ASP A 114 -9.26 14.81 5.43
C ASP A 114 -7.91 14.50 6.07
N LEU A 115 -7.69 13.23 6.42
CA LEU A 115 -6.54 12.81 7.22
C LEU A 115 -5.28 12.59 6.36
N PRO A 116 -4.18 13.33 6.60
CA PRO A 116 -2.90 13.05 5.97
C PRO A 116 -2.42 11.64 6.33
N PRO A 117 -1.77 10.91 5.40
CA PRO A 117 -1.27 9.56 5.68
C PRO A 117 -0.40 9.47 6.94
N VAL A 118 0.42 10.48 7.23
CA VAL A 118 1.25 10.51 8.45
C VAL A 118 0.41 10.64 9.72
N GLN A 119 -0.71 11.36 9.68
CA GLN A 119 -1.63 11.46 10.82
C GLN A 119 -2.44 10.18 11.01
N SER A 120 -2.76 9.45 9.94
CA SER A 120 -3.33 8.08 10.03
C SER A 120 -2.37 7.13 10.74
N ALA A 121 -1.08 7.13 10.38
CA ALA A 121 -0.06 6.32 11.06
C ALA A 121 0.10 6.67 12.56
N ILE A 122 -0.12 7.94 12.94
CA ILE A 122 -0.12 8.40 14.34
C ILE A 122 -1.33 7.89 15.11
N LEU A 123 -2.53 7.91 14.49
CA LEU A 123 -3.75 7.33 15.08
C LEU A 123 -3.54 5.84 15.41
N ASP A 124 -2.96 5.10 14.47
CA ASP A 124 -2.64 3.67 14.60
C ASP A 124 -1.54 3.38 15.63
N ASN A 125 -0.86 4.41 16.14
CA ASN A 125 0.35 4.30 16.96
C ASN A 125 1.45 3.44 16.31
N ASP A 126 1.61 3.53 14.98
CA ASP A 126 2.59 2.76 14.22
C ASP A 126 3.81 3.61 13.89
N LEU A 127 4.83 3.53 14.76
CA LEU A 127 6.10 4.24 14.59
C LEU A 127 6.81 3.90 13.27
N LYS A 128 6.70 2.64 12.80
CA LYS A 128 7.37 2.21 11.56
C LYS A 128 6.70 2.88 10.36
N LYS A 129 5.36 2.93 10.32
CA LYS A 129 4.61 3.69 9.30
C LYS A 129 4.93 5.19 9.35
N VAL A 130 4.98 5.79 10.54
CA VAL A 130 5.34 7.22 10.71
C VAL A 130 6.73 7.51 10.13
N ASN A 131 7.75 6.74 10.54
CA ASN A 131 9.12 6.93 10.07
C ASN A 131 9.25 6.71 8.55
N PHE A 132 8.56 5.69 8.01
CA PHE A 132 8.53 5.45 6.58
C PHE A 132 7.98 6.64 5.81
N LEU A 133 6.84 7.19 6.24
CA LEU A 133 6.21 8.34 5.59
C LEU A 133 7.09 9.59 5.64
N ILE A 134 7.69 9.89 6.81
CA ILE A 134 8.61 11.03 6.97
C ILE A 134 9.83 10.88 6.05
N LEU A 135 10.44 9.69 6.02
CA LEU A 135 11.58 9.39 5.15
C LEU A 135 11.27 9.66 3.67
N HIS A 136 10.02 9.48 3.27
CA HIS A 136 9.55 9.67 1.89
C HIS A 136 8.96 11.06 1.63
N GLY A 137 9.14 12.03 2.54
CA GLY A 137 8.71 13.41 2.33
C GLY A 137 7.26 13.70 2.72
N ALA A 138 6.71 12.96 3.69
CA ALA A 138 5.42 13.31 4.26
C ALA A 138 5.46 14.70 4.93
N ASN A 139 4.45 15.52 4.64
CA ASN A 139 4.30 16.85 5.21
C ASN A 139 3.75 16.75 6.64
N ILE A 140 4.65 16.74 7.63
CA ILE A 140 4.26 16.69 9.04
C ILE A 140 3.58 17.97 9.54
N MET A 141 3.69 19.07 8.80
CA MET A 141 3.04 20.37 9.09
C MET A 141 1.63 20.47 8.51
N ALA A 142 1.18 19.49 7.71
CA ALA A 142 -0.16 19.45 7.18
C ALA A 142 -1.18 19.42 8.33
N LYS A 143 -2.21 20.27 8.22
CA LYS A 143 -3.32 20.37 9.18
C LYS A 143 -4.56 19.73 8.58
N SER A 144 -5.29 19.01 9.42
CA SER A 144 -6.52 18.30 9.04
C SER A 144 -7.66 18.71 9.94
N LYS A 145 -8.85 18.95 9.38
CA LYS A 145 -10.05 19.23 10.16
C LYS A 145 -10.43 18.04 11.03
N SER A 146 -10.19 16.83 10.53
CA SER A 146 -10.43 15.56 11.23
C SER A 146 -9.62 15.42 12.51
N THR A 147 -8.47 16.10 12.60
CA THR A 147 -7.61 16.12 13.79
C THR A 147 -7.74 17.41 14.62
N GLY A 148 -8.70 18.28 14.29
CA GLY A 148 -8.88 19.56 14.97
C GLY A 148 -7.93 20.67 14.47
N ASN A 149 -7.53 20.61 13.20
CA ASN A 149 -6.55 21.50 12.55
C ASN A 149 -5.16 21.48 13.20
N LEU A 150 -4.75 20.30 13.69
CA LEU A 150 -3.45 20.09 14.32
C LEU A 150 -2.39 19.63 13.31
N THR A 151 -1.14 20.03 13.52
CA THR A 151 0.02 19.38 12.86
C THR A 151 0.21 17.96 13.40
N SER A 152 1.11 17.20 12.78
CA SER A 152 1.37 15.81 13.21
C SER A 152 1.88 15.73 14.65
N LEU A 153 2.80 16.61 15.06
CA LEU A 153 3.32 16.62 16.44
C LEU A 153 2.25 17.06 17.45
N GLU A 154 1.49 18.11 17.12
CA GLU A 154 0.38 18.59 17.96
C GLU A 154 -0.67 17.50 18.16
N PHE A 155 -1.01 16.79 17.09
CA PHE A 155 -1.96 15.70 17.11
C PHE A 155 -1.48 14.50 17.95
N ALA A 156 -0.23 14.08 17.79
CA ALA A 156 0.35 13.00 18.58
C ALA A 156 0.32 13.30 20.10
N LYS A 157 0.64 14.55 20.48
CA LYS A 157 0.54 15.01 21.89
C LYS A 157 -0.90 15.02 22.38
N SER A 158 -1.83 15.53 21.57
CA SER A 158 -3.27 15.55 21.90
C SER A 158 -3.82 14.13 22.15
N LEU A 159 -3.43 13.15 21.33
CA LEU A 159 -3.81 11.75 21.54
C LEU A 159 -3.19 11.17 22.81
N GLN A 160 -1.91 11.43 23.08
CA GLN A 160 -1.24 10.96 24.29
C GLN A 160 -1.92 11.46 25.57
N GLU A 161 -2.38 12.72 25.57
CA GLU A 161 -3.11 13.31 26.71
C GLU A 161 -4.49 12.69 26.92
N LYS A 162 -5.21 12.41 25.82
CA LYS A 162 -6.55 11.80 25.83
C LYS A 162 -6.51 10.31 26.19
N GLU A 163 -5.49 9.59 25.71
CA GLU A 163 -5.35 8.14 25.82
C GLU A 163 -4.08 7.78 26.61
N LYS A 164 -4.11 8.07 27.92
CA LYS A 164 -2.93 7.94 28.81
C LYS A 164 -2.35 6.52 28.89
N ASN A 165 -3.13 5.50 28.52
CA ASN A 165 -2.73 4.09 28.53
C ASN A 165 -2.01 3.65 27.25
N ILE A 166 -1.97 4.50 26.21
CA ILE A 166 -1.26 4.21 24.96
C ILE A 166 -0.02 5.09 24.91
N ASP A 167 1.15 4.45 24.90
CA ASP A 167 2.44 5.15 24.80
C ASP A 167 2.72 5.56 23.35
N ARG A 168 2.80 6.88 23.12
CA ARG A 168 3.15 7.51 21.85
C ARG A 168 4.47 8.28 21.94
N SER A 169 5.25 8.12 23.00
CA SER A 169 6.47 8.88 23.29
C SER A 169 7.51 8.81 22.17
N LEU A 170 7.69 7.62 21.56
CA LEU A 170 8.61 7.43 20.45
C LEU A 170 8.17 8.19 19.18
N ILE A 171 6.87 8.18 18.87
CA ILE A 171 6.31 8.94 17.74
C ILE A 171 6.46 10.45 17.98
N ILE A 172 6.15 10.91 19.20
CA ILE A 172 6.31 12.33 19.58
C ILE A 172 7.77 12.76 19.45
N THR A 173 8.71 11.91 19.86
CA THR A 173 10.15 12.18 19.74
C THR A 173 10.57 12.28 18.28
N ALA A 174 10.22 11.28 17.45
CA ALA A 174 10.52 11.27 16.03
C ALA A 174 9.99 12.52 15.31
N LEU A 175 8.74 12.91 15.56
CA LEU A 175 8.15 14.12 14.99
C LEU A 175 8.85 15.40 15.45
N SER A 176 9.19 15.49 16.75
CA SER A 176 9.86 16.67 17.32
C SER A 176 11.26 16.90 16.73
N GLU A 177 11.99 15.82 16.44
CA GLU A 177 13.30 15.89 15.78
C GLU A 177 13.18 16.43 14.35
N HIS A 178 12.26 15.89 13.56
CA HIS A 178 12.06 16.30 12.17
C HIS A 178 11.50 17.73 12.05
N GLU A 179 10.60 18.16 12.94
CA GLU A 179 10.06 19.53 12.92
C GLU A 179 11.14 20.59 13.22
N LYS A 180 12.08 20.29 14.13
CA LYS A 180 13.24 21.16 14.37
C LYS A 180 14.11 21.33 13.12
N HIS A 181 14.28 20.27 12.33
CA HIS A 181 15.03 20.38 11.07
C HIS A 181 14.32 21.26 10.04
N ILE A 182 12.98 21.21 9.97
CA ILE A 182 12.19 22.03 9.04
C ILE A 182 12.23 23.53 9.43
N THR A 183 12.17 23.83 10.72
CA THR A 183 12.08 25.22 11.23
C THR A 183 13.40 25.97 11.29
N ASN A 184 14.53 25.26 11.16
CA ASN A 184 15.88 25.85 11.19
C ASN A 184 16.48 26.13 9.79
N HIS A 185 15.68 25.96 8.73
CA HIS A 185 16.03 26.27 7.34
C HIS A 185 15.03 27.25 6.74
#